data_AF-A0A250K256-F1
#
_entry.id   AF-A0A250K256-F1
#
_cell.length_a   1.000
_cell.length_b   1.000
_cell.length_c   1.000
_cell.angle_alpha   90.00
_cell.angle_beta   90.00
_cell.angle_gamma   90.00
#
_symmetry.space_group_name_H-M   'P 1'
#
loop_
_entity.id
_entity.type
_entity.pdbx_description
1 polymer ?
#
loop_
_entity_poly.entity_id
_entity_poly.type
_entity_poly.pdbx_seq_one_letter_code
_entity_poly.pdbx_strand_id
1 'polypeptide(L)'
;MKRAVLGLIAAVVLNACAAHEKTGDRAAAVGDWKAAYTSYRQALASEPDSPEIKSKFESARTKALQDAQQRAQTCAQVNDWGCALAESDFALSVEPGNAEIASFRAHAAQQVAMGQLDTAAQQAQQGQYADAAALMDRALQLSPAPEVKTQADGVRSIIVTQGRAQADRHLHEGNFIAAHELAQLVLRLDGSASAWAQHIANEYEHFITEEVERLSREGDAARAQHDWNRAQQSYAAALSLRQGGRAQPLEEYVRHMALADQRIAGRDWNGAADAYHVALRTGQDDGFATHQLERVQLRPYRFVVHSILVTPGRPDGRTWVGPSNDIFVRLANRVTQMVRQRGMTELVKDLAMSIPHENRPRLRIEVHHPDGMHLTTQARNGIYSDYEAEFVAVANAFDDRRVGFQVYMDGPHGSELLGSVDIPVHELVERRDVALEGASIMSLRLSAVQDGRQPGPYGGMAHVVPAPPPGAQPPPGVKPPGARPPPPGRQLAAPTH
;
A
#
# COMPACT_ATOMS: atom_id res chain seq x y z
N MET A 1 -19.57 -38.90 25.26
CA MET A 1 -18.21 -38.44 25.67
C MET A 1 -18.25 -37.30 26.70
N LYS A 2 -19.04 -37.41 27.79
CA LYS A 2 -19.11 -36.40 28.87
C LYS A 2 -18.75 -36.92 30.27
N ARG A 3 -18.44 -38.23 30.42
CA ARG A 3 -18.12 -38.86 31.72
C ARG A 3 -16.63 -39.12 31.95
N ALA A 4 -15.80 -39.07 30.91
CA ALA A 4 -14.34 -39.24 31.02
C ALA A 4 -13.60 -37.93 31.38
N VAL A 5 -14.23 -36.76 31.19
CA VAL A 5 -13.61 -35.46 31.49
C VAL A 5 -13.73 -35.08 32.98
N LEU A 6 -14.71 -35.63 33.71
CA LEU A 6 -14.85 -35.37 35.16
C LEU A 6 -13.81 -36.12 36.02
N GLY A 7 -13.32 -37.29 35.57
CA GLY A 7 -12.36 -38.09 36.34
C GLY A 7 -10.92 -37.56 36.29
N LEU A 8 -10.55 -36.89 35.21
CA LEU A 8 -9.19 -36.36 35.04
C LEU A 8 -8.96 -35.06 35.82
N ILE A 9 -10.01 -34.29 36.11
CA ILE A 9 -9.93 -33.03 36.87
C ILE A 9 -9.75 -33.31 38.37
N ALA A 10 -10.34 -34.37 38.92
CA ALA A 10 -10.23 -34.72 40.34
C ALA A 10 -8.80 -35.18 40.76
N ALA A 11 -8.06 -35.83 39.86
CA ALA A 11 -6.69 -36.31 40.14
C ALA A 11 -5.61 -35.21 40.05
N VAL A 12 -5.87 -34.13 39.30
CA VAL A 12 -4.95 -32.97 39.20
C VAL A 12 -5.08 -32.07 40.43
N VAL A 13 -6.27 -31.98 41.05
CA VAL A 13 -6.48 -31.18 42.27
C VAL A 13 -5.80 -31.83 43.49
N LEU A 14 -5.80 -33.16 43.60
CA LEU A 14 -5.17 -33.85 44.74
C LEU A 14 -3.63 -33.79 44.77
N ASN A 15 -2.98 -33.69 43.61
CA ASN A 15 -1.51 -33.55 43.54
C ASN A 15 -1.01 -32.11 43.75
N ALA A 16 -1.88 -31.11 43.61
CA ALA A 16 -1.54 -29.73 43.93
C ALA A 16 -1.51 -29.49 45.45
N CYS A 17 -2.37 -30.16 46.23
CA CYS A 17 -2.49 -29.96 47.68
C CYS A 17 -1.23 -30.41 48.46
N ALA A 18 -0.73 -31.63 48.18
CA ALA A 18 0.47 -32.15 48.85
C ALA A 18 1.77 -31.45 48.44
N ALA A 19 1.74 -30.64 47.37
CA ALA A 19 2.91 -29.89 46.90
C ALA A 19 3.21 -28.69 47.80
N HIS A 20 2.18 -27.95 48.24
CA HIS A 20 2.33 -26.71 49.01
C HIS A 20 2.84 -26.94 50.44
N GLU A 21 2.43 -28.04 51.08
CA GLU A 21 2.96 -28.39 52.40
C GLU A 21 4.45 -28.73 52.34
N LYS A 22 4.85 -29.58 51.38
CA LYS A 22 6.26 -29.98 51.19
C LYS A 22 7.16 -28.81 50.81
N THR A 23 6.66 -27.84 50.02
CA THR A 23 7.42 -26.62 49.74
C THR A 23 7.56 -25.76 51.01
N GLY A 24 6.52 -25.70 51.83
CA GLY A 24 6.56 -25.04 53.15
C GLY A 24 7.59 -25.68 54.09
N ASP A 25 7.63 -27.01 54.18
CA ASP A 25 8.59 -27.75 55.01
C ASP A 25 10.03 -27.48 54.54
N ARG A 26 10.28 -27.47 53.22
CA ARG A 26 11.60 -27.16 52.65
C ARG A 26 12.04 -25.72 52.96
N ALA A 27 11.13 -24.76 52.81
CA ALA A 27 11.41 -23.36 53.13
C ALA A 27 11.70 -23.18 54.63
N ALA A 28 10.91 -23.81 55.50
CA ALA A 28 11.12 -23.80 56.94
C ALA A 28 12.47 -24.44 57.34
N ALA A 29 12.88 -25.52 56.66
CA ALA A 29 14.14 -26.19 56.93
C ALA A 29 15.38 -25.33 56.63
N VAL A 30 15.28 -24.40 55.66
CA VAL A 30 16.36 -23.45 55.34
C VAL A 30 16.20 -22.10 56.04
N GLY A 31 15.18 -21.94 56.88
CA GLY A 31 14.93 -20.69 57.62
C GLY A 31 14.25 -19.59 56.81
N ASP A 32 13.73 -19.88 55.61
CA ASP A 32 12.92 -18.93 54.82
C ASP A 32 11.47 -18.96 55.32
N TRP A 33 11.23 -18.27 56.44
CA TRP A 33 9.94 -18.28 57.10
C TRP A 33 8.85 -17.56 56.28
N LYS A 34 9.19 -16.60 55.42
CA LYS A 34 8.22 -15.93 54.53
C LYS A 34 7.72 -16.85 53.43
N ALA A 35 8.63 -17.60 52.78
CA ALA A 35 8.24 -18.61 51.80
C ALA A 35 7.47 -19.77 52.47
N ALA A 36 7.86 -20.14 53.69
CA ALA A 36 7.11 -21.13 54.48
C ALA A 36 5.69 -20.65 54.80
N TYR A 37 5.53 -19.41 55.28
CA TYR A 37 4.22 -18.80 55.58
C TYR A 37 3.30 -18.77 54.36
N THR A 38 3.80 -18.30 53.22
CA THR A 38 3.00 -18.23 51.98
C THR A 38 2.59 -19.63 51.48
N SER A 39 3.50 -20.60 51.55
CA SER A 39 3.23 -22.00 51.18
C SER A 39 2.19 -22.65 52.10
N TYR A 40 2.33 -22.50 53.42
CA TYR A 40 1.36 -23.04 54.37
C TYR A 40 0.01 -22.34 54.31
N ARG A 41 -0.04 -21.02 54.00
CA ARG A 41 -1.31 -20.32 53.77
C ARG A 41 -2.08 -20.91 52.58
N GLN A 42 -1.38 -21.26 51.51
CA GLN A 42 -1.98 -21.94 50.35
C GLN A 42 -2.43 -23.36 50.71
N ALA A 43 -1.61 -24.12 51.44
CA ALA A 43 -1.97 -25.46 51.92
C ALA A 43 -3.20 -25.44 52.84
N LEU A 44 -3.31 -24.44 53.73
CA LEU A 44 -4.47 -24.28 54.62
C LEU A 44 -5.74 -23.87 53.86
N ALA A 45 -5.61 -23.12 52.76
CA ALA A 45 -6.73 -22.81 51.89
C ALA A 45 -7.28 -24.05 51.17
N SER A 46 -6.41 -25.01 50.83
CA SER A 46 -6.82 -26.30 50.25
C SER A 46 -7.33 -27.31 51.29
N GLU A 47 -6.78 -27.29 52.50
CA GLU A 47 -7.11 -28.24 53.57
C GLU A 47 -7.41 -27.51 54.90
N PRO A 48 -8.58 -26.87 55.03
CA PRO A 48 -8.89 -26.01 56.18
C PRO A 48 -9.05 -26.76 57.51
N ASP A 49 -9.22 -28.08 57.50
CA ASP A 49 -9.49 -28.89 58.69
C ASP A 49 -8.27 -29.63 59.24
N SER A 50 -7.13 -29.60 58.53
CA SER A 50 -5.91 -30.29 58.96
C SER A 50 -5.30 -29.62 60.21
N PRO A 51 -5.26 -30.29 61.39
CA PRO A 51 -4.66 -29.72 62.59
C PRO A 51 -3.15 -29.57 62.48
N GLU A 52 -2.49 -30.43 61.68
CA GLU A 52 -1.05 -30.36 61.44
C GLU A 52 -0.68 -29.13 60.61
N ILE A 53 -1.37 -28.89 59.49
CA ILE A 53 -1.13 -27.70 58.64
C ILE A 53 -1.44 -26.42 59.42
N LYS A 54 -2.50 -26.39 60.24
CA LYS A 54 -2.78 -25.26 61.15
C LYS A 54 -1.62 -24.97 62.10
N SER A 55 -1.07 -26.01 62.74
CA SER A 55 0.06 -25.85 63.66
C SER A 55 1.33 -25.36 62.94
N LYS A 56 1.66 -25.94 61.79
CA LYS A 56 2.79 -25.51 60.94
C LYS A 56 2.61 -24.07 60.46
N PHE A 57 1.40 -23.71 60.03
CA PHE A 57 1.05 -22.36 59.60
C PHE A 57 1.23 -21.35 60.72
N GLU A 58 0.68 -21.58 61.91
CA GLU A 58 0.85 -20.65 63.04
C GLU A 58 2.33 -20.53 63.46
N SER A 59 3.09 -21.63 63.49
CA SER A 59 4.53 -21.58 63.78
C SER A 59 5.30 -20.76 62.74
N ALA A 60 5.03 -20.98 61.44
CA ALA A 60 5.65 -20.23 60.37
C ALA A 60 5.22 -18.75 60.38
N ARG A 61 3.96 -18.46 60.70
CA ARG A 61 3.42 -17.12 60.86
C ARG A 61 4.16 -16.35 61.95
N THR A 62 4.29 -16.90 63.15
CA THR A 62 5.02 -16.27 64.26
C THR A 62 6.49 -16.01 63.90
N LYS A 63 7.17 -17.00 63.30
CA LYS A 63 8.58 -16.86 62.92
C LYS A 63 8.79 -15.88 61.76
N ALA A 64 7.93 -15.90 60.75
CA ALA A 64 7.98 -14.97 59.63
C ALA A 64 7.71 -13.53 60.08
N LEU A 65 6.78 -13.35 61.02
CA LEU A 65 6.51 -12.05 61.63
C LEU A 65 7.71 -11.53 62.41
N GLN A 66 8.30 -12.37 63.27
CA GLN A 66 9.48 -12.00 64.06
C GLN A 66 10.69 -11.67 63.16
N ASP A 67 10.94 -12.49 62.13
CA ASP A 67 12.01 -12.25 61.14
C ASP A 67 11.76 -10.94 60.38
N ALA A 68 10.53 -10.69 59.92
CA ALA A 68 10.19 -9.45 59.21
C ALA A 68 10.34 -8.22 60.10
N GLN A 69 9.91 -8.26 61.36
CA GLN A 69 10.10 -7.16 62.32
C GLN A 69 11.60 -6.90 62.58
N GLN A 70 12.37 -7.96 62.80
CA GLN A 70 13.81 -7.84 63.02
C GLN A 70 14.54 -7.28 61.78
N ARG A 71 14.18 -7.75 60.58
CA ARG A 71 14.72 -7.23 59.32
C ARG A 71 14.31 -5.78 59.08
N ALA A 72 13.06 -5.42 59.34
CA ALA A 72 12.58 -4.04 59.23
C ALA A 72 13.41 -3.10 60.12
N GLN A 73 13.65 -3.49 61.38
CA GLN A 73 14.51 -2.74 62.31
C GLN A 73 15.96 -2.67 61.83
N THR A 74 16.51 -3.78 61.33
CA THR A 74 17.88 -3.83 60.79
C THR A 74 18.04 -2.90 59.58
N CYS A 75 17.07 -2.90 58.67
CA CYS A 75 17.05 -2.02 57.51
C CYS A 75 16.92 -0.54 57.93
N ALA A 76 16.08 -0.23 58.92
CA ALA A 76 15.99 1.11 59.48
C ALA A 76 17.30 1.58 60.14
N GLN A 77 18.04 0.71 60.82
CA GLN A 77 19.34 1.04 61.44
C GLN A 77 20.40 1.47 60.42
N VAL A 78 20.34 0.94 59.19
CA VAL A 78 21.24 1.33 58.09
C VAL A 78 20.62 2.37 57.15
N ASN A 79 19.49 2.98 57.53
CA ASN A 79 18.72 3.94 56.73
C ASN A 79 18.21 3.41 55.38
N ASP A 80 18.09 2.09 55.21
CA ASP A 80 17.38 1.50 54.07
C ASP A 80 15.87 1.47 54.37
N TRP A 81 15.27 2.65 54.26
CA TRP A 81 13.85 2.83 54.53
C TRP A 81 12.95 2.12 53.51
N GLY A 82 13.45 1.86 52.29
CA GLY A 82 12.75 1.08 51.28
C GLY A 82 12.59 -0.38 51.71
N CYS A 83 13.68 -1.00 52.16
CA CYS A 83 13.62 -2.33 52.78
C CYS A 83 12.73 -2.31 54.03
N ALA A 84 12.93 -1.35 54.94
CA ALA A 84 12.17 -1.28 56.18
C ALA A 84 10.65 -1.18 55.94
N LEU A 85 10.24 -0.38 54.93
CA LEU A 85 8.85 -0.25 54.52
C LEU A 85 8.30 -1.59 53.98
N ALA A 86 9.01 -2.24 53.05
CA ALA A 86 8.57 -3.51 52.47
C ALA A 86 8.43 -4.63 53.53
N GLU A 87 9.38 -4.69 54.47
CA GLU A 87 9.35 -5.63 55.59
C GLU A 87 8.18 -5.33 56.54
N SER A 88 7.90 -4.05 56.82
CA SER A 88 6.77 -3.63 57.66
C SER A 88 5.41 -3.83 56.99
N ASP A 89 5.30 -3.67 55.67
CA ASP A 89 4.09 -3.97 54.90
C ASP A 89 3.77 -5.47 54.97
N PHE A 90 4.78 -6.33 54.86
CA PHE A 90 4.61 -7.77 55.06
C PHE A 90 4.14 -8.07 56.49
N ALA A 91 4.81 -7.51 57.50
CA ALA A 91 4.43 -7.72 58.90
C ALA A 91 2.98 -7.28 59.19
N LEU A 92 2.55 -6.14 58.64
CA LEU A 92 1.18 -5.64 58.76
C LEU A 92 0.17 -6.51 58.01
N SER A 93 0.57 -7.14 56.89
CA SER A 93 -0.28 -8.11 56.18
C SER A 93 -0.53 -9.39 56.99
N VAL A 94 0.37 -9.73 57.91
CA VAL A 94 0.27 -10.90 58.81
C VAL A 94 -0.51 -10.56 60.08
N GLU A 95 -0.39 -9.33 60.58
CA GLU A 95 -1.12 -8.80 61.74
C GLU A 95 -1.69 -7.39 61.50
N PRO A 96 -2.84 -7.24 60.82
CA PRO A 96 -3.39 -5.93 60.45
C PRO A 96 -3.79 -5.04 61.63
N GLY A 97 -4.05 -5.63 62.79
CA GLY A 97 -4.48 -4.92 64.01
C GLY A 97 -3.33 -4.49 64.92
N ASN A 98 -2.08 -4.79 64.57
CA ASN A 98 -0.93 -4.48 65.43
C ASN A 98 -0.53 -3.00 65.30
N ALA A 99 -0.82 -2.21 66.33
CA ALA A 99 -0.58 -0.77 66.35
C ALA A 99 0.92 -0.41 66.26
N GLU A 100 1.81 -1.22 66.82
CA GLU A 100 3.26 -0.98 66.78
C GLU A 100 3.80 -1.16 65.36
N ILE A 101 3.38 -2.24 64.67
CA ILE A 101 3.76 -2.49 63.27
C ILE A 101 3.19 -1.40 62.36
N ALA A 102 1.93 -1.00 62.57
CA ALA A 102 1.30 0.08 61.81
C ALA A 102 2.05 1.42 62.00
N SER A 103 2.44 1.74 63.23
CA SER A 103 3.21 2.94 63.55
C SER A 103 4.61 2.91 62.91
N PHE A 104 5.31 1.78 63.00
CA PHE A 104 6.61 1.60 62.36
C PHE A 104 6.51 1.74 60.84
N ARG A 105 5.52 1.10 60.21
CA ARG A 105 5.25 1.18 58.77
C ARG A 105 4.97 2.62 58.35
N ALA A 106 4.15 3.35 59.10
CA ALA A 106 3.87 4.76 58.83
C ALA A 106 5.15 5.62 58.90
N HIS A 107 6.01 5.38 59.87
CA HIS A 107 7.31 6.06 59.97
C HIS A 107 8.24 5.71 58.79
N ALA A 108 8.36 4.42 58.43
CA ALA A 108 9.16 4.00 57.28
C ALA A 108 8.64 4.61 55.96
N ALA A 109 7.31 4.63 55.77
CA ALA A 109 6.67 5.26 54.62
C ALA A 109 6.95 6.77 54.55
N GLN A 110 6.93 7.46 55.71
CA GLN A 110 7.33 8.86 55.79
C GLN A 110 8.79 9.07 55.36
N GLN A 111 9.73 8.25 55.82
CA GLN A 111 11.14 8.39 55.45
C GLN A 111 11.39 8.14 53.97
N VAL A 112 10.75 7.12 53.38
CA VAL A 112 10.83 6.87 51.93
C VAL A 112 10.23 8.04 51.14
N ALA A 113 9.09 8.57 51.59
CA ALA A 113 8.44 9.71 50.94
C ALA A 113 9.34 10.96 50.99
N MET A 114 10.01 11.23 52.12
CA MET A 114 10.96 12.34 52.23
C MET A 114 12.14 12.20 51.26
N GLY A 115 12.75 11.00 51.16
CA GLY A 115 13.83 10.77 50.19
C GLY A 115 13.39 10.93 48.72
N GLN A 116 12.15 10.53 48.41
CA GLN A 116 11.55 10.78 47.09
C GLN A 116 11.36 12.27 46.82
N LEU A 117 10.93 13.04 47.83
CA LEU A 117 10.74 14.49 47.70
C LEU A 117 12.05 15.25 47.57
N ASP A 118 13.12 14.81 48.23
CA ASP A 118 14.46 15.39 48.06
C ASP A 118 14.98 15.16 46.63
N THR A 119 14.75 13.95 46.10
CA THR A 119 15.05 13.63 44.70
C THR A 119 14.20 14.48 43.74
N ALA A 120 12.90 14.64 44.03
CA ALA A 120 12.00 15.47 43.24
C ALA A 120 12.44 16.95 43.24
N ALA A 121 12.89 17.48 44.38
CA ALA A 121 13.42 18.84 44.48
C ALA A 121 14.66 19.02 43.59
N GLN A 122 15.60 18.07 43.60
CA GLN A 122 16.78 18.10 42.75
C GLN A 122 16.41 18.04 41.25
N GLN A 123 15.49 17.16 40.88
CA GLN A 123 14.99 17.07 39.50
C GLN A 123 14.31 18.36 39.05
N ALA A 124 13.48 18.96 39.90
CA ALA A 124 12.83 20.24 39.61
C ALA A 124 13.87 21.36 39.36
N GLN A 125 14.93 21.43 40.17
CA GLN A 125 16.03 22.38 39.98
C GLN A 125 16.82 22.14 38.69
N GLN A 126 16.86 20.91 38.19
CA GLN A 126 17.48 20.54 36.91
C GLN A 126 16.56 20.77 35.71
N GLY A 127 15.34 21.28 35.92
CA GLY A 127 14.34 21.49 34.87
C GLY A 127 13.55 20.23 34.48
N GLN A 128 13.71 19.12 35.21
CA GLN A 128 12.97 17.87 35.00
C GLN A 128 11.62 17.92 35.73
N TYR A 129 10.77 18.88 35.35
CA TYR A 129 9.55 19.20 36.10
C TYR A 129 8.50 18.08 36.10
N ALA A 130 8.35 17.35 34.99
CA ALA A 130 7.37 16.28 34.88
C ALA A 130 7.73 15.09 35.80
N ASP A 131 9.01 14.70 35.82
CA ASP A 131 9.52 13.63 36.67
C ASP A 131 9.45 14.00 38.15
N ALA A 132 9.80 15.25 38.48
CA ALA A 132 9.69 15.79 39.83
C ALA A 132 8.24 15.78 40.33
N ALA A 133 7.27 16.20 39.49
CA ALA A 133 5.85 16.14 39.84
C ALA A 133 5.38 14.70 40.08
N ALA A 134 5.80 13.75 39.24
CA ALA A 134 5.45 12.34 39.39
C ALA A 134 6.08 11.67 40.63
N LEU A 135 7.28 12.07 41.05
CA LEU A 135 7.87 11.63 42.32
C LEU A 135 7.14 12.24 43.52
N MET A 136 6.80 13.52 43.46
CA MET A 136 6.05 14.20 44.51
C MET A 136 4.66 13.56 44.72
N ASP A 137 3.93 13.27 43.65
CA ASP A 137 2.63 12.59 43.75
C ASP A 137 2.74 11.20 44.37
N ARG A 138 3.80 10.43 44.02
CA ARG A 138 4.08 9.12 44.63
C ARG A 138 4.39 9.24 46.12
N ALA A 139 5.17 10.24 46.54
CA ALA A 139 5.48 10.47 47.94
C ALA A 139 4.22 10.81 48.76
N LEU A 140 3.33 11.64 48.23
CA LEU A 140 2.05 12.00 48.85
C LEU A 140 1.09 10.80 48.97
N GLN A 141 1.12 9.88 48.01
CA GLN A 141 0.36 8.62 48.09
C GLN A 141 0.94 7.66 49.14
N LEU A 142 2.25 7.72 49.36
CA LEU A 142 2.93 6.80 50.25
C LEU A 142 2.71 7.13 51.74
N SER A 143 2.70 8.42 52.09
CA SER A 143 2.54 8.88 53.48
C SER A 143 1.67 10.14 53.57
N PRO A 144 0.62 10.14 54.42
CA PRO A 144 -0.21 11.32 54.69
C PRO A 144 0.36 12.25 55.78
N ALA A 145 1.62 12.05 56.19
CA ALA A 145 2.24 12.82 57.27
C ALA A 145 2.30 14.33 56.94
N PRO A 146 2.04 15.23 57.91
CA PRO A 146 2.10 16.67 57.69
C PRO A 146 3.45 17.15 57.13
N GLU A 147 4.56 16.55 57.56
CA GLU A 147 5.91 16.90 57.12
C GLU A 147 6.12 16.58 55.63
N VAL A 148 5.59 15.45 55.15
CA VAL A 148 5.64 15.06 53.73
C VAL A 148 4.85 16.05 52.89
N LYS A 149 3.69 16.49 53.39
CA LYS A 149 2.90 17.52 52.72
C LYS A 149 3.65 18.86 52.64
N THR A 150 4.25 19.31 53.74
CA THR A 150 5.05 20.54 53.75
C THR A 150 6.23 20.49 52.78
N GLN A 151 6.96 19.37 52.73
CA GLN A 151 8.07 19.20 51.80
C GLN A 151 7.58 19.13 50.35
N ALA A 152 6.46 18.46 50.08
CA ALA A 152 5.83 18.42 48.77
C ALA A 152 5.37 19.81 48.30
N ASP A 153 4.85 20.65 49.19
CA ASP A 153 4.50 22.04 48.88
C ASP A 153 5.75 22.87 48.51
N GLY A 154 6.91 22.57 49.10
CA GLY A 154 8.21 23.11 48.69
C GLY A 154 8.59 22.73 47.26
N VAL A 155 8.52 21.43 46.92
CA VAL A 155 8.79 20.94 45.55
C VAL A 155 7.81 21.57 44.55
N ARG A 156 6.52 21.61 44.90
CA ARG A 156 5.47 22.25 44.10
C ARG A 156 5.82 23.72 43.81
N SER A 157 6.26 24.47 44.82
CA SER A 157 6.65 25.87 44.63
C SER A 157 7.83 26.01 43.68
N ILE A 158 8.83 25.13 43.74
CA ILE A 158 9.97 25.12 42.78
C ILE A 158 9.44 24.91 41.36
N ILE A 159 8.62 23.87 41.15
CA ILE A 159 8.06 23.55 39.82
C ILE A 159 7.22 24.70 39.29
N VAL A 160 6.35 25.31 40.12
CA VAL A 160 5.48 26.41 39.68
C VAL A 160 6.31 27.65 39.33
N THR A 161 7.26 28.06 40.18
CA THR A 161 8.04 29.27 39.93
C THR A 161 9.01 29.11 38.76
N GLN A 162 9.81 28.04 38.76
CA GLN A 162 10.81 27.82 37.72
C GLN A 162 10.17 27.33 36.42
N GLY A 163 9.12 26.51 36.51
CA GLY A 163 8.35 26.03 35.36
C GLY A 163 7.67 27.17 34.61
N ARG A 164 7.08 28.15 35.30
CA ARG A 164 6.55 29.36 34.65
C ARG A 164 7.63 30.11 33.87
N ALA A 165 8.76 30.40 34.52
CA ALA A 165 9.88 31.10 33.88
C ALA A 165 10.51 30.32 32.71
N GLN A 166 10.52 28.99 32.75
CA GLN A 166 10.98 28.16 31.64
C GLN A 166 9.96 28.12 30.50
N ALA A 167 8.66 28.00 30.80
CA ALA A 167 7.61 28.03 29.78
C ALA A 167 7.55 29.37 29.06
N ASP A 168 7.71 30.48 29.78
CA ASP A 168 7.83 31.81 29.18
C ASP A 168 9.07 31.89 28.26
N ARG A 169 10.22 31.33 28.67
CA ARG A 169 11.40 31.25 27.78
C ARG A 169 11.12 30.46 26.51
N HIS A 170 10.48 29.29 26.62
CA HIS A 170 10.09 28.50 25.46
C HIS A 170 9.14 29.26 24.53
N LEU A 171 8.21 30.05 25.09
CA LEU A 171 7.34 30.91 24.29
C LEU A 171 8.16 31.96 23.50
N HIS A 172 9.12 32.62 24.14
CA HIS A 172 9.99 33.61 23.48
C HIS A 172 10.93 32.98 22.43
N GLU A 173 11.33 31.73 22.62
CA GLU A 173 12.14 30.95 21.68
C GLU A 173 11.32 30.40 20.49
N GLY A 174 9.99 30.56 20.51
CA GLY A 174 9.08 29.99 19.52
C GLY A 174 8.84 28.49 19.68
N ASN A 175 9.23 27.90 20.81
CA ASN A 175 8.94 26.51 21.14
C ASN A 175 7.58 26.37 21.82
N PHE A 176 6.51 26.61 21.04
CA PHE A 176 5.13 26.65 21.53
C PHE A 176 4.66 25.32 22.15
N ILE A 177 5.15 24.18 21.64
CA ILE A 177 4.81 22.85 22.17
C ILE A 177 5.31 22.70 23.60
N ALA A 178 6.62 22.91 23.82
CA ALA A 178 7.22 22.79 25.15
C ALA A 178 6.65 23.81 26.15
N ALA A 179 6.37 25.04 25.68
CA ALA A 179 5.72 26.06 26.49
C ALA A 179 4.32 25.62 26.95
N HIS A 180 3.51 25.07 26.05
CA HIS A 180 2.15 24.62 26.36
C HIS A 180 2.14 23.43 27.33
N GLU A 181 2.97 22.42 27.11
CA GLU A 181 3.07 21.25 27.98
C GLU A 181 3.44 21.64 29.42
N LEU A 182 4.43 22.52 29.57
CA LEU A 182 4.86 22.98 30.87
C LEU A 182 3.82 23.89 31.54
N ALA A 183 3.10 24.70 30.76
CA ALA A 183 1.99 25.50 31.25
C ALA A 183 0.84 24.63 31.80
N GLN A 184 0.51 23.53 31.12
CA GLN A 184 -0.49 22.56 31.60
C GLN A 184 -0.04 21.85 32.89
N LEU A 185 1.24 21.52 33.02
CA LEU A 185 1.79 20.96 34.24
C LEU A 185 1.65 21.94 35.42
N VAL A 186 2.08 23.19 35.23
CA VAL A 186 1.96 24.24 36.25
C VAL A 186 0.49 24.49 36.63
N LEU A 187 -0.42 24.55 35.65
CA LEU A 187 -1.86 24.73 35.90
C LEU A 187 -2.43 23.61 36.79
N ARG A 188 -2.01 22.37 36.57
CA ARG A 188 -2.44 21.22 37.40
C ARG A 188 -1.97 21.35 38.84
N LEU A 189 -0.78 21.89 39.06
CA LEU A 189 -0.17 22.07 40.38
C LEU A 189 -0.66 23.32 41.10
N ASP A 190 -1.03 24.36 40.35
CA ASP A 190 -1.46 25.67 40.84
C ASP A 190 -2.56 26.25 39.94
N GLY A 191 -3.82 26.10 40.38
CA GLY A 191 -4.99 26.60 39.66
C GLY A 191 -5.05 28.13 39.50
N SER A 192 -4.25 28.89 40.26
CA SER A 192 -4.14 30.34 40.08
C SER A 192 -3.43 30.70 38.77
N ALA A 193 -2.71 29.76 38.16
CA ALA A 193 -2.01 29.93 36.89
C ALA A 193 -2.95 29.89 35.65
N SER A 194 -4.27 29.75 35.83
CA SER A 194 -5.23 29.55 34.75
C SER A 194 -5.19 30.62 33.65
N ALA A 195 -5.18 31.90 34.01
CA ALA A 195 -5.10 32.99 33.04
C ALA A 195 -3.79 32.97 32.23
N TRP A 196 -2.67 32.67 32.90
CA TRP A 196 -1.35 32.57 32.25
C TRP A 196 -1.27 31.34 31.32
N ALA A 197 -1.74 30.18 31.77
CA ALA A 197 -1.78 28.97 30.96
C ALA A 197 -2.72 29.12 29.75
N GLN A 198 -3.84 29.85 29.90
CA GLN A 198 -4.75 30.15 28.80
C GLN A 198 -4.10 31.06 27.76
N HIS A 199 -3.29 32.04 28.17
CA HIS A 199 -2.52 32.86 27.24
C HIS A 199 -1.58 32.00 26.39
N ILE A 200 -0.77 31.13 27.01
CA ILE A 200 0.13 30.21 26.30
C ILE A 200 -0.65 29.26 25.39
N ALA A 201 -1.81 28.76 25.83
CA ALA A 201 -2.66 27.91 25.01
C ALA A 201 -3.19 28.64 23.77
N ASN A 202 -3.55 29.92 23.88
CA ASN A 202 -4.00 30.73 22.74
C ASN A 202 -2.85 30.97 21.74
N GLU A 203 -1.64 31.26 22.21
CA GLU A 203 -0.46 31.41 21.36
C GLU A 203 -0.12 30.10 20.63
N TYR A 204 -0.19 28.97 21.34
CA TYR A 204 -0.02 27.64 20.76
C TYR A 204 -1.05 27.34 19.67
N GLU A 205 -2.34 27.62 19.90
CA GLU A 205 -3.39 27.41 18.90
C GLU A 205 -3.22 28.33 17.67
N HIS A 206 -2.74 29.56 17.88
CA HIS A 206 -2.41 30.46 16.79
C HIS A 206 -1.28 29.88 15.94
N PHE A 207 -0.17 29.47 16.57
CA PHE A 207 0.95 28.80 15.91
C PHE A 207 0.51 27.57 15.11
N ILE A 208 -0.27 26.66 15.72
CA ILE A 208 -0.77 25.47 15.03
C ILE A 208 -1.61 25.84 13.82
N THR A 209 -2.44 26.88 13.92
CA THR A 209 -3.26 27.35 12.80
C THR A 209 -2.39 27.89 11.66
N GLU A 210 -1.38 28.70 11.95
CA GLU A 210 -0.46 29.23 10.94
C GLU A 210 0.37 28.13 10.28
N GLU A 211 0.85 27.17 11.07
CA GLU A 211 1.70 26.08 10.59
C GLU A 211 0.93 25.09 9.71
N VAL A 212 -0.31 24.75 10.09
CA VAL A 212 -1.23 23.96 9.26
C VAL A 212 -1.51 24.67 7.93
N GLU A 213 -1.71 25.98 7.95
CA GLU A 213 -1.93 26.78 6.72
C GLU A 213 -0.67 26.90 5.86
N ARG A 214 0.52 27.01 6.47
CA ARG A 214 1.80 26.95 5.76
C ARG A 214 1.98 25.61 5.06
N LEU A 215 1.86 24.50 5.79
CA LEU A 215 1.98 23.14 5.25
C LEU A 215 0.95 22.85 4.16
N SER A 216 -0.29 23.30 4.36
CA SER A 216 -1.34 23.15 3.35
C SER A 216 -1.01 23.92 2.06
N ARG A 217 -0.48 25.15 2.14
CA ARG A 217 0.00 25.90 0.96
C ARG A 217 1.17 25.23 0.26
N GLU A 218 2.08 24.61 1.00
CA GLU A 218 3.16 23.81 0.42
C GLU A 218 2.63 22.57 -0.30
N GLY A 219 1.62 21.90 0.29
CA GLY A 219 0.89 20.82 -0.36
C GLY A 219 0.21 21.28 -1.66
N ASP A 220 -0.46 22.43 -1.63
CA ASP A 220 -1.13 23.03 -2.80
C ASP A 220 -0.11 23.33 -3.92
N ALA A 221 1.05 23.87 -3.56
CA ALA A 221 2.13 24.18 -4.51
C ALA A 221 2.75 22.91 -5.13
N ALA A 222 2.97 21.86 -4.34
CA ALA A 222 3.46 20.57 -4.83
C ALA A 222 2.42 19.89 -5.74
N ARG A 223 1.13 19.96 -5.37
CA ARG A 223 0.01 19.45 -6.17
C ARG A 223 -0.05 20.13 -7.54
N ALA A 224 0.10 21.45 -7.60
CA ALA A 224 0.13 22.21 -8.85
C ALA A 224 1.31 21.83 -9.77
N GLN A 225 2.38 21.28 -9.21
CA GLN A 225 3.53 20.75 -9.95
C GLN A 225 3.39 19.25 -10.29
N HIS A 226 2.27 18.63 -9.92
CA HIS A 226 2.03 17.19 -9.99
C HIS A 226 3.07 16.36 -9.20
N ASP A 227 3.70 16.92 -8.16
CA ASP A 227 4.57 16.19 -7.23
C ASP A 227 3.72 15.60 -6.10
N TRP A 228 3.04 14.50 -6.40
CA TRP A 228 2.05 13.89 -5.51
C TRP A 228 2.66 13.41 -4.19
N ASN A 229 3.90 12.91 -4.22
CA ASN A 229 4.58 12.41 -3.02
C ASN A 229 4.87 13.55 -2.05
N ARG A 230 5.41 14.68 -2.55
CA ARG A 230 5.66 15.85 -1.71
C ARG A 230 4.35 16.47 -1.22
N ALA A 231 3.34 16.57 -2.08
CA ALA A 231 2.02 17.06 -1.68
C ALA A 231 1.43 16.21 -0.55
N GLN A 232 1.50 14.87 -0.67
CA GLN A 232 1.03 13.95 0.36
C GLN A 232 1.75 14.16 1.69
N GLN A 233 3.08 14.26 1.67
CA GLN A 233 3.87 14.51 2.88
C GLN A 233 3.46 15.82 3.58
N SER A 234 3.28 16.90 2.82
CA SER A 234 2.87 18.19 3.38
C SER A 234 1.47 18.16 4.01
N TYR A 235 0.48 17.55 3.34
CA TYR A 235 -0.86 17.44 3.92
C TYR A 235 -0.91 16.47 5.11
N ALA A 236 -0.16 15.36 5.07
CA ALA A 236 -0.05 14.44 6.20
C ALA A 236 0.59 15.12 7.42
N ALA A 237 1.60 15.95 7.22
CA ALA A 237 2.20 16.76 8.28
C ALA A 237 1.17 17.75 8.87
N ALA A 238 0.38 18.43 8.04
CA ALA A 238 -0.69 19.30 8.50
C ALA A 238 -1.74 18.55 9.34
N LEU A 239 -2.15 17.35 8.90
CA LEU A 239 -3.10 16.50 9.61
C LEU A 239 -2.56 15.94 10.94
N SER A 240 -1.24 15.80 11.06
CA SER A 240 -0.59 15.40 12.32
C SER A 240 -0.67 16.49 13.40
N LEU A 241 -0.72 17.76 12.99
CA LEU A 241 -0.90 18.91 13.90
C LEU A 241 -2.37 19.14 14.22
N ARG A 242 -3.25 19.04 13.23
CA ARG A 242 -4.71 19.20 13.40
C ARG A 242 -5.46 18.22 12.51
N GLN A 243 -6.13 17.26 13.13
CA GLN A 243 -6.98 16.30 12.41
C GLN A 243 -8.16 17.02 11.74
N GLY A 244 -8.45 16.67 10.49
CA GLY A 244 -9.57 17.21 9.72
C GLY A 244 -9.25 18.48 8.92
N GLY A 245 -10.27 19.28 8.65
CA GLY A 245 -10.15 20.53 7.88
C GLY A 245 -9.91 20.32 6.38
N ARG A 246 -9.36 21.34 5.70
CA ARG A 246 -9.15 21.33 4.25
C ARG A 246 -8.10 20.32 3.78
N ALA A 247 -7.13 20.00 4.64
CA ALA A 247 -6.04 19.09 4.31
C ALA A 247 -6.50 17.62 4.16
N GLN A 248 -7.56 17.19 4.85
CA GLN A 248 -8.01 15.80 4.84
C GLN A 248 -8.44 15.30 3.44
N PRO A 249 -9.41 15.91 2.76
CA PRO A 249 -9.81 15.45 1.41
C PRO A 249 -8.69 15.64 0.37
N LEU A 250 -7.79 16.61 0.60
CA LEU A 250 -6.64 16.87 -0.28
C LEU A 250 -5.55 15.79 -0.13
N GLU A 251 -5.23 15.36 1.10
CA GLU A 251 -4.31 14.25 1.36
C GLU A 251 -4.82 12.97 0.71
N GLU A 252 -6.11 12.67 0.91
CA GLU A 252 -6.73 11.49 0.32
C GLU A 252 -6.64 11.51 -1.21
N TYR A 253 -6.96 12.66 -1.82
CA TYR A 253 -6.82 12.87 -3.26
C TYR A 253 -5.39 12.59 -3.73
N VAL A 254 -4.38 13.29 -3.19
CA VAL A 254 -2.99 13.17 -3.67
C VAL A 254 -2.39 11.79 -3.40
N ARG A 255 -2.79 11.13 -2.32
CA ARG A 255 -2.40 9.74 -2.05
C ARG A 255 -2.91 8.79 -3.14
N HIS A 256 -4.14 8.97 -3.60
CA HIS A 256 -4.68 8.17 -4.71
C HIS A 256 -4.07 8.54 -6.06
N MET A 257 -3.69 9.80 -6.28
CA MET A 257 -2.91 10.22 -7.45
C MET A 257 -1.52 9.56 -7.48
N ALA A 258 -0.78 9.58 -6.36
CA ALA A 258 0.51 8.92 -6.23
C ALA A 258 0.42 7.40 -6.47
N LEU A 259 -0.64 6.77 -5.94
CA LEU A 259 -0.92 5.36 -6.19
C LEU A 259 -1.18 5.10 -7.69
N ALA A 260 -1.95 5.94 -8.37
CA ALA A 260 -2.22 5.80 -9.80
C ALA A 260 -0.92 5.86 -10.62
N ASP A 261 -0.03 6.82 -10.33
CA ASP A 261 1.27 6.94 -11.01
C ASP A 261 2.16 5.71 -10.77
N GLN A 262 2.17 5.17 -9.54
CA GLN A 262 2.88 3.93 -9.23
C GLN A 262 2.32 2.75 -10.05
N ARG A 263 1.01 2.67 -10.22
CA ARG A 263 0.33 1.61 -10.99
C ARG A 263 0.61 1.74 -12.49
N ILE A 264 0.65 2.95 -13.03
CA ILE A 264 1.06 3.23 -14.40
C ILE A 264 2.50 2.75 -14.62
N ALA A 265 3.43 3.09 -13.72
CA ALA A 265 4.82 2.62 -13.79
C ALA A 265 4.92 1.08 -13.73
N GLY A 266 4.02 0.44 -12.96
CA GLY A 266 3.88 -1.01 -12.88
C GLY A 266 3.10 -1.66 -14.03
N ARG A 267 2.61 -0.89 -15.01
CA ARG A 267 1.73 -1.34 -16.11
C ARG A 267 0.41 -1.99 -15.66
N ASP A 268 -0.07 -1.61 -14.47
CA ASP A 268 -1.36 -2.03 -13.92
C ASP A 268 -2.45 -0.99 -14.24
N TRP A 269 -2.94 -1.03 -15.47
CA TRP A 269 -3.86 -0.02 -16.01
C TRP A 269 -5.22 0.00 -15.29
N ASN A 270 -5.73 -1.16 -14.91
CA ASN A 270 -7.00 -1.25 -14.18
C ASN A 270 -6.83 -0.69 -12.76
N GLY A 271 -5.74 -1.07 -12.06
CA GLY A 271 -5.44 -0.52 -10.75
C GLY A 271 -5.21 1.00 -10.78
N ALA A 272 -4.60 1.53 -11.82
CA ALA A 272 -4.46 2.97 -12.03
C ALA A 272 -5.82 3.67 -12.27
N ALA A 273 -6.68 3.09 -13.11
CA ALA A 273 -8.03 3.62 -13.36
C ALA A 273 -8.88 3.63 -12.07
N ASP A 274 -8.83 2.56 -11.28
CA ASP A 274 -9.51 2.47 -9.99
C ASP A 274 -9.01 3.54 -9.01
N ALA A 275 -7.69 3.77 -8.97
CA ALA A 275 -7.09 4.81 -8.14
C ALA A 275 -7.57 6.22 -8.56
N TYR A 276 -7.62 6.54 -9.86
CA TYR A 276 -8.20 7.80 -10.32
C TYR A 276 -9.69 7.91 -10.01
N HIS A 277 -10.47 6.84 -10.13
CA HIS A 277 -11.88 6.85 -9.72
C HIS A 277 -12.05 7.14 -8.23
N VAL A 278 -11.16 6.64 -7.37
CA VAL A 278 -11.18 6.97 -5.93
C VAL A 278 -10.79 8.44 -5.72
N ALA A 279 -9.74 8.92 -6.41
CA ALA A 279 -9.34 10.32 -6.35
C ALA A 279 -10.48 11.27 -6.77
N LEU A 280 -11.21 10.95 -7.85
CA LEU A 280 -12.35 11.76 -8.31
C LEU A 280 -13.49 11.84 -7.29
N ARG A 281 -13.69 10.78 -6.47
CA ARG A 281 -14.73 10.77 -5.43
C ARG A 281 -14.45 11.72 -4.27
N THR A 282 -13.21 12.19 -4.09
CA THR A 282 -12.89 13.19 -3.06
C THR A 282 -13.42 14.59 -3.43
N GLY A 283 -13.79 14.81 -4.71
CA GLY A 283 -14.24 16.09 -5.23
C GLY A 283 -13.16 17.17 -5.31
N GLN A 284 -11.88 16.79 -5.22
CA GLN A 284 -10.74 17.72 -5.23
C GLN A 284 -10.04 17.85 -6.59
N ASP A 285 -10.55 17.17 -7.63
CA ASP A 285 -9.99 17.17 -8.97
C ASP A 285 -10.18 18.53 -9.67
N ASP A 286 -9.12 19.02 -10.30
CA ASP A 286 -9.11 20.22 -11.15
C ASP A 286 -9.25 19.87 -12.66
N GLY A 287 -9.56 18.61 -12.96
CA GLY A 287 -9.70 18.05 -14.30
C GLY A 287 -8.50 17.19 -14.70
N PHE A 288 -7.39 17.24 -13.96
CA PHE A 288 -6.21 16.43 -14.24
C PHE A 288 -6.50 14.93 -14.08
N ALA A 289 -7.10 14.50 -12.96
CA ALA A 289 -7.41 13.09 -12.73
C ALA A 289 -8.45 12.58 -13.74
N THR A 290 -9.44 13.40 -14.09
CA THR A 290 -10.41 13.08 -15.15
C THR A 290 -9.72 12.82 -16.48
N HIS A 291 -8.81 13.71 -16.90
CA HIS A 291 -8.06 13.57 -18.15
C HIS A 291 -7.12 12.35 -18.12
N GLN A 292 -6.40 12.10 -17.02
CA GLN A 292 -5.54 10.90 -16.92
C GLN A 292 -6.36 9.61 -16.89
N LEU A 293 -7.53 9.61 -16.26
CA LEU A 293 -8.45 8.47 -16.27
C LEU A 293 -8.85 8.09 -17.70
N GLU A 294 -9.20 9.07 -18.53
CA GLU A 294 -9.51 8.82 -19.95
C GLU A 294 -8.34 8.20 -20.72
N ARG A 295 -7.11 8.56 -20.36
CA ARG A 295 -5.88 8.05 -20.99
C ARG A 295 -5.49 6.66 -20.52
N VAL A 296 -5.70 6.32 -19.24
CA VAL A 296 -5.29 5.04 -18.66
C VAL A 296 -6.36 3.95 -18.78
N GLN A 297 -7.64 4.33 -18.81
CA GLN A 297 -8.73 3.38 -18.85
C GLN A 297 -8.69 2.56 -20.15
N LEU A 298 -8.63 1.24 -20.00
CA LEU A 298 -8.69 0.31 -21.12
C LEU A 298 -10.06 0.41 -21.82
N ARG A 299 -10.04 0.76 -23.10
CA ARG A 299 -11.24 0.93 -23.93
C ARG A 299 -11.10 0.11 -25.22
N PRO A 300 -12.21 -0.34 -25.82
CA PRO A 300 -12.15 -0.93 -27.13
C PRO A 300 -11.88 0.16 -28.17
N TYR A 301 -10.90 -0.08 -29.03
CA TYR A 301 -10.58 0.76 -30.19
C TYR A 301 -10.75 -0.06 -31.45
N ARG A 302 -11.43 0.55 -32.41
CA ARG A 302 -11.53 0.08 -33.78
C ARG A 302 -10.38 0.64 -34.59
N PHE A 303 -9.48 -0.24 -35.00
CA PHE A 303 -8.38 0.08 -35.88
C PHE A 303 -8.80 -0.22 -37.32
N VAL A 304 -8.73 0.78 -38.19
CA VAL A 304 -9.09 0.67 -39.60
C VAL A 304 -7.85 0.83 -40.45
N VAL A 305 -7.57 -0.18 -41.27
CA VAL A 305 -6.56 -0.17 -42.32
C VAL A 305 -7.23 0.35 -43.59
N HIS A 306 -7.05 1.65 -43.85
CA HIS A 306 -7.67 2.33 -44.98
C HIS A 306 -7.05 1.89 -46.29
N SER A 307 -5.75 2.17 -46.43
CA SER A 307 -5.04 1.98 -47.69
C SER A 307 -3.55 1.74 -47.49
N ILE A 308 -2.96 1.12 -48.51
CA ILE A 308 -1.52 0.98 -48.64
C ILE A 308 -1.05 1.50 -50.00
N LEU A 309 0.13 2.10 -50.01
CA LEU A 309 0.94 2.35 -51.18
C LEU A 309 2.30 1.69 -50.98
N VAL A 310 2.68 0.77 -51.88
CA VAL A 310 4.01 0.18 -51.91
C VAL A 310 4.86 0.81 -53.00
N THR A 311 6.18 0.66 -52.86
CA THR A 311 7.13 1.05 -53.91
C THR A 311 6.76 0.33 -55.21
N PRO A 312 6.62 1.03 -56.35
CA PRO A 312 6.09 0.40 -57.56
C PRO A 312 6.97 -0.72 -58.12
N GLY A 313 8.27 -0.71 -57.82
CA GLY A 313 9.23 -1.73 -58.22
C GLY A 313 9.98 -2.33 -57.03
N ARG A 314 10.64 -3.45 -57.28
CA ARG A 314 11.54 -4.15 -56.37
C ARG A 314 12.76 -3.27 -56.03
N PRO A 315 13.42 -3.53 -54.89
CA PRO A 315 14.68 -2.85 -54.54
C PRO A 315 15.78 -2.98 -55.60
N ASP A 316 15.75 -4.02 -56.44
CA ASP A 316 16.67 -4.23 -57.56
C ASP A 316 16.32 -3.43 -58.83
N GLY A 317 15.26 -2.60 -58.78
CA GLY A 317 14.78 -1.78 -59.89
C GLY A 317 13.87 -2.52 -60.89
N ARG A 318 13.57 -3.81 -60.68
CA ARG A 318 12.66 -4.57 -61.53
C ARG A 318 11.20 -4.39 -61.10
N THR A 319 10.27 -4.69 -61.99
CA THR A 319 8.84 -4.77 -61.67
C THR A 319 8.57 -5.89 -60.67
N TRP A 320 7.58 -5.70 -59.77
CA TRP A 320 7.14 -6.77 -58.86
C TRP A 320 6.56 -7.96 -59.62
N VAL A 321 5.77 -7.67 -60.66
CA VAL A 321 5.15 -8.63 -61.59
C VAL A 321 5.14 -8.06 -63.00
N GLY A 322 5.08 -8.92 -64.01
CA GLY A 322 5.03 -8.51 -65.43
C GLY A 322 6.35 -7.96 -65.99
N PRO A 323 6.42 -7.71 -67.32
CA PRO A 323 7.62 -7.18 -67.96
C PRO A 323 7.88 -5.73 -67.55
N SER A 324 9.16 -5.35 -67.43
CA SER A 324 9.54 -3.95 -67.23
C SER A 324 9.54 -3.22 -68.59
N ASN A 325 8.79 -2.12 -68.68
CA ASN A 325 8.73 -1.26 -69.87
C ASN A 325 9.03 0.20 -69.50
N ASP A 326 9.44 1.01 -70.49
CA ASP A 326 9.85 2.41 -70.25
C ASP A 326 8.71 3.29 -69.71
N ILE A 327 7.46 2.90 -69.95
CA ILE A 327 6.28 3.62 -69.44
C ILE A 327 6.15 3.38 -67.94
N PHE A 328 6.25 2.12 -67.50
CA PHE A 328 6.24 1.71 -66.11
C PHE A 328 7.34 2.40 -65.33
N VAL A 329 8.59 2.38 -65.81
CA VAL A 329 9.72 3.00 -65.10
C VAL A 329 9.48 4.50 -64.89
N ARG A 330 8.96 5.21 -65.91
CA ARG A 330 8.62 6.63 -65.81
C ARG A 330 7.50 6.89 -64.80
N LEU A 331 6.43 6.10 -64.83
CA LEU A 331 5.32 6.22 -63.88
C LEU A 331 5.75 5.89 -62.45
N ALA A 332 6.50 4.80 -62.26
CA ALA A 332 7.04 4.37 -60.98
C ALA A 332 7.89 5.46 -60.33
N ASN A 333 8.86 6.00 -61.07
CA ASN A 333 9.71 7.08 -60.60
C ASN A 333 8.90 8.33 -60.26
N ARG A 334 7.87 8.65 -61.05
CA ARG A 334 7.00 9.80 -60.80
C ARG A 334 6.14 9.61 -59.54
N VAL A 335 5.56 8.43 -59.32
CA VAL A 335 4.84 8.10 -58.07
C VAL A 335 5.79 8.25 -56.88
N THR A 336 6.97 7.62 -56.95
CA THR A 336 7.92 7.65 -55.83
C THR A 336 8.38 9.09 -55.51
N GLN A 337 8.66 9.89 -56.55
CA GLN A 337 9.02 11.29 -56.39
C GLN A 337 7.89 12.11 -55.75
N MET A 338 6.65 11.93 -56.22
CA MET A 338 5.52 12.72 -55.71
C MET A 338 5.15 12.37 -54.27
N VAL A 339 5.21 11.09 -53.87
CA VAL A 339 4.98 10.70 -52.47
C VAL A 339 6.02 11.35 -51.56
N ARG A 340 7.30 11.27 -51.92
CA ARG A 340 8.39 11.88 -51.13
C ARG A 340 8.26 13.40 -51.02
N GLN A 341 7.73 14.06 -52.05
CA GLN A 341 7.60 15.52 -52.08
C GLN A 341 6.30 16.04 -51.45
N ARG A 342 5.20 15.30 -51.55
CA ARG A 342 3.85 15.79 -51.24
C ARG A 342 3.04 14.88 -50.33
N GLY A 343 3.59 13.74 -49.91
CA GLY A 343 2.85 12.69 -49.23
C GLY A 343 1.81 12.02 -50.14
N MET A 344 0.89 11.28 -49.51
CA MET A 344 -0.19 10.59 -50.20
C MET A 344 -1.32 11.57 -50.58
N THR A 345 -1.37 11.98 -51.84
CA THR A 345 -2.42 12.86 -52.39
C THR A 345 -3.30 12.11 -53.39
N GLU A 346 -4.50 12.61 -53.70
CA GLU A 346 -5.37 12.01 -54.74
C GLU A 346 -4.66 11.88 -56.10
N LEU A 347 -3.82 12.85 -56.46
CA LEU A 347 -3.01 12.76 -57.69
C LEU A 347 -2.01 11.59 -57.66
N VAL A 348 -1.40 11.31 -56.49
CA VAL A 348 -0.52 10.15 -56.31
C VAL A 348 -1.32 8.86 -56.42
N LYS A 349 -2.54 8.82 -55.87
CA LYS A 349 -3.46 7.69 -55.99
C LYS A 349 -3.80 7.43 -57.46
N ASP A 350 -4.23 8.45 -58.19
CA ASP A 350 -4.57 8.35 -59.62
C ASP A 350 -3.38 7.86 -60.45
N LEU A 351 -2.18 8.39 -60.18
CA LEU A 351 -0.98 7.96 -60.87
C LEU A 351 -0.62 6.50 -60.53
N ALA A 352 -0.74 6.10 -59.27
CA ALA A 352 -0.50 4.72 -58.86
C ALA A 352 -1.50 3.74 -59.50
N MET A 353 -2.76 4.18 -59.65
CA MET A 353 -3.82 3.45 -60.34
C MET A 353 -3.68 3.46 -61.87
N SER A 354 -2.82 4.31 -62.43
CA SER A 354 -2.50 4.35 -63.86
C SER A 354 -1.42 3.32 -64.29
N ILE A 355 -0.75 2.68 -63.33
CA ILE A 355 0.24 1.63 -63.63
C ILE A 355 -0.42 0.49 -64.41
N PRO A 356 0.19 -0.04 -65.48
CA PRO A 356 -0.37 -1.15 -66.26
C PRO A 356 -0.77 -2.33 -65.37
N HIS A 357 -1.94 -2.92 -65.62
CA HIS A 357 -2.50 -4.00 -64.80
C HIS A 357 -1.58 -5.22 -64.67
N GLU A 358 -0.79 -5.51 -65.69
CA GLU A 358 0.23 -6.56 -65.71
C GLU A 358 1.38 -6.33 -64.72
N ASN A 359 1.58 -5.09 -64.27
CA ASN A 359 2.60 -4.70 -63.30
C ASN A 359 2.03 -4.45 -61.89
N ARG A 360 0.77 -4.82 -61.63
CA ARG A 360 0.12 -4.64 -60.34
C ARG A 360 0.29 -5.89 -59.48
N PRO A 361 1.11 -5.86 -58.42
CA PRO A 361 1.23 -7.01 -57.52
C PRO A 361 -0.08 -7.27 -56.80
N ARG A 362 -0.31 -8.53 -56.41
CA ARG A 362 -1.43 -8.90 -55.56
C ARG A 362 -1.00 -8.77 -54.10
N LEU A 363 -1.40 -7.68 -53.46
CA LEU A 363 -1.00 -7.31 -52.11
C LEU A 363 -1.99 -7.85 -51.07
N ARG A 364 -1.48 -8.25 -49.91
CA ARG A 364 -2.26 -8.45 -48.68
C ARG A 364 -1.48 -7.93 -47.48
N ILE A 365 -2.20 -7.57 -46.42
CA ILE A 365 -1.61 -7.12 -45.16
C ILE A 365 -1.88 -8.19 -44.11
N GLU A 366 -0.85 -8.60 -43.40
CA GLU A 366 -0.95 -9.36 -42.16
C GLU A 366 -0.76 -8.41 -40.97
N VAL A 367 -1.70 -8.43 -40.04
CA VAL A 367 -1.64 -7.70 -38.78
C VAL A 367 -1.25 -8.68 -37.68
N HIS A 368 -0.16 -8.37 -36.99
CA HIS A 368 0.37 -9.09 -35.84
C HIS A 368 0.04 -8.28 -34.59
N HIS A 369 -0.99 -8.69 -33.87
CA HIS A 369 -1.43 -8.00 -32.66
C HIS A 369 -0.72 -8.57 -31.43
N PRO A 370 -0.40 -7.74 -30.40
CA PRO A 370 0.36 -8.18 -29.24
C PRO A 370 -0.33 -9.20 -28.33
N ASP A 371 -1.62 -9.48 -28.52
CA ASP A 371 -2.34 -10.57 -27.85
C ASP A 371 -2.19 -11.94 -28.56
N GLY A 372 -1.38 -12.01 -29.62
CA GLY A 372 -1.19 -13.21 -30.44
C GLY A 372 -2.22 -13.38 -31.55
N MET A 373 -3.14 -12.43 -31.73
CA MET A 373 -4.06 -12.42 -32.86
C MET A 373 -3.31 -12.08 -34.16
N HIS A 374 -3.39 -13.00 -35.12
CA HIS A 374 -2.88 -12.81 -36.48
C HIS A 374 -4.06 -12.69 -37.45
N LEU A 375 -4.19 -11.53 -38.08
CA LEU A 375 -5.24 -11.24 -39.06
C LEU A 375 -4.62 -10.99 -40.43
N THR A 376 -5.33 -11.35 -41.50
CA THR A 376 -4.91 -11.01 -42.87
C THR A 376 -6.06 -10.40 -43.65
N THR A 377 -5.78 -9.38 -44.46
CA THR A 377 -6.75 -8.79 -45.37
C THR A 377 -6.96 -9.66 -46.61
N GLN A 378 -8.07 -9.47 -47.33
CA GLN A 378 -8.23 -10.07 -48.65
C GLN A 378 -7.21 -9.49 -49.62
N ALA A 379 -6.55 -10.36 -50.40
CA ALA A 379 -5.51 -9.91 -51.32
C ALA A 379 -6.10 -9.12 -52.52
N ARG A 380 -5.55 -7.93 -52.81
CA ARG A 380 -6.01 -7.00 -53.86
C ARG A 380 -4.90 -6.68 -54.86
N ASN A 381 -5.25 -6.47 -56.12
CA ASN A 381 -4.27 -6.15 -57.17
C ASN A 381 -4.02 -4.64 -57.24
N GLY A 382 -2.77 -4.22 -57.07
CA GLY A 382 -2.38 -2.82 -57.20
C GLY A 382 -1.07 -2.53 -56.48
N ILE A 383 -0.39 -1.45 -56.86
CA ILE A 383 0.65 -0.84 -56.00
C ILE A 383 0.04 0.07 -54.93
N TYR A 384 -1.17 0.57 -55.21
CA TYR A 384 -2.08 1.21 -54.27
C TYR A 384 -3.28 0.27 -54.07
N SER A 385 -3.73 0.08 -52.84
CA SER A 385 -4.93 -0.71 -52.55
C SER A 385 -5.67 -0.14 -51.35
N ASP A 386 -6.96 0.11 -51.55
CA ASP A 386 -7.92 0.39 -50.47
C ASP A 386 -8.38 -0.94 -49.88
N TYR A 387 -8.33 -1.11 -48.55
CA TYR A 387 -8.80 -2.33 -47.88
C TYR A 387 -10.10 -2.11 -47.12
N GLU A 388 -10.23 -0.99 -46.41
CA GLU A 388 -11.32 -0.75 -45.44
C GLU A 388 -11.47 -1.93 -44.46
N ALA A 389 -10.33 -2.50 -44.08
CA ALA A 389 -10.29 -3.65 -43.20
C ALA A 389 -10.13 -3.17 -41.76
N GLU A 390 -10.89 -3.74 -40.84
CA GLU A 390 -10.90 -3.29 -39.44
C GLU A 390 -10.77 -4.44 -38.46
N PHE A 391 -10.23 -4.14 -37.29
CA PHE A 391 -10.22 -5.02 -36.13
C PHE A 391 -10.43 -4.21 -34.86
N VAL A 392 -11.03 -4.84 -33.85
CA VAL A 392 -11.25 -4.22 -32.53
C VAL A 392 -10.30 -4.81 -31.51
N ALA A 393 -9.54 -3.96 -30.82
CA ALA A 393 -8.65 -4.36 -29.74
C ALA A 393 -8.79 -3.44 -28.52
N VAL A 394 -8.49 -3.98 -27.33
CA VAL A 394 -8.48 -3.20 -26.08
C VAL A 394 -7.13 -2.54 -25.91
N ALA A 395 -7.16 -1.22 -25.74
CA ALA A 395 -5.97 -0.38 -25.64
C ALA A 395 -6.22 0.83 -24.74
N ASN A 396 -5.16 1.55 -24.43
CA ASN A 396 -5.19 2.86 -23.79
C ASN A 396 -4.03 3.74 -24.32
N ALA A 397 -3.90 4.97 -23.83
CA ALA A 397 -2.87 5.92 -24.27
C ALA A 397 -1.47 5.65 -23.66
N PHE A 398 -1.31 4.62 -22.84
CA PHE A 398 -0.03 4.20 -22.25
C PHE A 398 0.40 2.81 -22.74
N ASP A 399 -0.29 2.26 -23.74
CA ASP A 399 -0.04 0.92 -24.24
C ASP A 399 1.20 0.91 -25.16
N ASP A 400 2.33 0.51 -24.60
CA ASP A 400 3.61 0.38 -25.31
C ASP A 400 3.72 -0.89 -26.17
N ARG A 401 2.70 -1.78 -26.13
CA ARG A 401 2.71 -2.96 -26.99
C ARG A 401 2.68 -2.53 -28.45
N ARG A 402 3.35 -3.27 -29.33
CA ARG A 402 3.47 -2.92 -30.75
C ARG A 402 2.54 -3.77 -31.59
N VAL A 403 1.86 -3.14 -32.54
CA VAL A 403 1.12 -3.82 -33.61
C VAL A 403 2.00 -3.83 -34.85
N GLY A 404 2.28 -5.01 -35.37
CA GLY A 404 3.05 -5.20 -36.59
C GLY A 404 2.16 -5.31 -37.81
N PHE A 405 2.47 -4.55 -38.85
CA PHE A 405 1.81 -4.61 -40.15
C PHE A 405 2.82 -5.12 -41.17
N GLN A 406 2.64 -6.36 -41.61
CA GLN A 406 3.48 -7.01 -42.61
C GLN A 406 2.74 -7.04 -43.94
N VAL A 407 3.42 -6.62 -45.00
CA VAL A 407 2.82 -6.48 -46.32
C VAL A 407 3.39 -7.56 -47.22
N TYR A 408 2.53 -8.44 -47.69
CA TYR A 408 2.90 -9.55 -48.54
C TYR A 408 2.42 -9.32 -49.97
N MET A 409 3.20 -9.82 -50.92
CA MET A 409 2.80 -9.99 -52.30
C MET A 409 2.55 -11.48 -52.55
N ASP A 410 1.35 -11.83 -53.01
CA ASP A 410 1.01 -13.19 -53.40
C ASP A 410 1.37 -13.42 -54.87
N GLY A 411 2.16 -14.46 -55.12
CA GLY A 411 2.56 -14.87 -56.47
C GLY A 411 2.39 -16.38 -56.71
N PRO A 412 2.62 -16.84 -57.95
CA PRO A 412 2.56 -18.26 -58.31
C PRO A 412 3.60 -19.12 -57.55
N HIS A 413 4.66 -18.50 -57.01
CA HIS A 413 5.72 -19.15 -56.25
C HIS A 413 5.55 -19.03 -54.72
N GLY A 414 4.42 -18.50 -54.25
CA GLY A 414 4.14 -18.25 -52.84
C GLY A 414 4.05 -16.76 -52.51
N SER A 415 3.90 -16.46 -51.22
CA SER A 415 3.85 -15.08 -50.71
C SER A 415 5.27 -14.58 -50.39
N GLU A 416 5.60 -13.37 -50.87
CA GLU A 416 6.87 -12.67 -50.61
C GLU A 416 6.61 -11.47 -49.69
N LEU A 417 7.38 -11.32 -48.60
CA LEU A 417 7.27 -10.17 -47.70
C LEU A 417 7.90 -8.94 -48.36
N LEU A 418 7.10 -7.90 -48.62
CA LEU A 418 7.56 -6.64 -49.19
C LEU A 418 8.18 -5.72 -48.13
N GLY A 419 7.57 -5.65 -46.95
CA GLY A 419 8.04 -4.81 -45.87
C GLY A 419 7.15 -4.95 -44.63
N SER A 420 7.63 -4.39 -43.52
CA SER A 420 6.91 -4.38 -42.24
C SER A 420 6.98 -3.00 -41.60
N VAL A 421 5.93 -2.65 -40.84
CA VAL A 421 5.95 -1.51 -39.93
C VAL A 421 5.39 -1.93 -38.58
N ASP A 422 6.12 -1.64 -37.51
CA ASP A 422 5.68 -1.85 -36.14
C ASP A 422 5.41 -0.52 -35.46
N ILE A 423 4.19 -0.31 -34.98
CA ILE A 423 3.77 0.91 -34.30
C ILE A 423 3.29 0.61 -32.88
N PRO A 424 3.73 1.36 -31.85
CA PRO A 424 3.14 1.27 -30.52
C PRO A 424 1.64 1.58 -30.55
N VAL A 425 0.83 0.81 -29.81
CA VAL A 425 -0.62 0.97 -29.77
C VAL A 425 -1.01 2.38 -29.30
N HIS A 426 -0.31 2.95 -28.32
CA HIS A 426 -0.62 4.30 -27.84
C HIS A 426 -0.51 5.38 -28.94
N GLU A 427 0.43 5.26 -29.88
CA GLU A 427 0.57 6.22 -30.98
C GLU A 427 -0.66 6.19 -31.90
N LEU A 428 -1.20 5.00 -32.16
CA LEU A 428 -2.43 4.84 -32.94
C LEU A 428 -3.62 5.45 -32.22
N VAL A 429 -3.73 5.23 -30.90
CA VAL A 429 -4.82 5.75 -30.06
C VAL A 429 -4.78 7.28 -29.96
N GLU A 430 -3.61 7.88 -29.75
CA GLU A 430 -3.48 9.33 -29.55
C GLU A 430 -3.63 10.13 -30.86
N ARG A 431 -3.02 9.68 -31.97
CA ARG A 431 -3.01 10.45 -33.23
C ARG A 431 -4.29 10.30 -34.06
N ARG A 432 -5.10 9.27 -33.79
CA ARG A 432 -6.33 8.87 -34.50
C ARG A 432 -6.16 8.53 -35.98
N ASP A 433 -5.26 9.19 -36.70
CA ASP A 433 -4.87 8.91 -38.08
C ASP A 433 -3.33 8.90 -38.18
N VAL A 434 -2.77 7.81 -38.69
CA VAL A 434 -1.32 7.66 -38.84
C VAL A 434 -0.99 7.23 -40.26
N ALA A 435 -0.01 7.90 -40.86
CA ALA A 435 0.63 7.48 -42.10
C ALA A 435 2.00 6.91 -41.75
N LEU A 436 2.24 5.66 -42.15
CA LEU A 436 3.45 4.92 -41.84
C LEU A 436 4.29 4.68 -43.10
N GLU A 437 5.60 4.80 -42.96
CA GLU A 437 6.57 4.55 -44.03
C GLU A 437 7.54 3.42 -43.61
N GLY A 438 7.94 2.60 -44.59
CA GLY A 438 8.89 1.50 -44.43
C GLY A 438 9.70 1.29 -45.72
N ALA A 439 10.64 0.34 -45.73
CA ALA A 439 11.57 0.17 -46.84
C ALA A 439 10.90 0.05 -48.22
N SER A 440 9.85 -0.79 -48.30
CA SER A 440 9.05 -0.96 -49.52
C SER A 440 7.63 -0.41 -49.39
N ILE A 441 7.27 0.14 -48.22
CA ILE A 441 5.95 0.68 -47.91
C ILE A 441 6.06 2.20 -47.96
N MET A 442 5.51 2.80 -49.01
CA MET A 442 5.55 4.24 -49.18
C MET A 442 4.55 4.97 -48.29
N SER A 443 3.40 4.36 -48.03
CA SER A 443 2.41 4.88 -47.10
C SER A 443 1.47 3.76 -46.68
N LEU A 444 1.25 3.60 -45.38
CA LEU A 444 0.17 2.80 -44.82
C LEU A 444 -0.69 3.72 -43.96
N ARG A 445 -1.96 3.90 -44.36
CA ARG A 445 -2.91 4.78 -43.67
C ARG A 445 -3.77 3.98 -42.71
N LEU A 446 -3.64 4.30 -41.43
CA LEU A 446 -4.37 3.68 -40.34
C LEU A 446 -5.21 4.74 -39.63
N SER A 447 -6.38 4.35 -39.12
CA SER A 447 -7.08 5.16 -38.12
C SER A 447 -7.49 4.33 -36.90
N ALA A 448 -7.63 5.01 -35.77
CA ALA A 448 -8.14 4.43 -34.53
C ALA A 448 -9.31 5.28 -34.04
N VAL A 449 -10.44 4.64 -33.78
CA VAL A 449 -11.63 5.29 -33.24
C VAL A 449 -12.10 4.49 -32.02
N GLN A 450 -12.40 5.17 -30.93
CA GLN A 450 -13.01 4.52 -29.76
C GLN A 450 -14.33 3.87 -30.19
N ASP A 451 -14.48 2.60 -29.87
CA ASP A 451 -15.60 1.77 -30.30
C ASP A 451 -16.20 1.07 -29.07
N GLY A 452 -17.53 0.95 -29.02
CA GLY A 452 -18.22 0.24 -27.93
C GLY A 452 -18.28 -1.27 -28.15
N ARG A 453 -17.86 -1.77 -29.32
CA ARG A 453 -17.87 -3.19 -29.64
C ARG A 453 -16.91 -3.97 -28.73
N GLN A 454 -17.30 -5.20 -28.39
CA GLN A 454 -16.39 -6.12 -27.69
C GLN A 454 -15.18 -6.44 -28.58
N PRO A 455 -14.02 -6.77 -28.00
CA PRO A 455 -12.84 -7.19 -28.75
C PRO A 455 -13.08 -8.47 -29.54
N GLY A 456 -12.44 -8.63 -30.70
CA GLY A 456 -12.52 -9.84 -31.53
C GLY A 456 -13.33 -9.74 -32.84
N PRO A 457 -14.32 -8.85 -33.03
CA PRO A 457 -14.86 -8.56 -34.35
C PRO A 457 -13.79 -7.98 -35.26
N TYR A 458 -13.73 -8.50 -36.47
CA TYR A 458 -12.94 -7.96 -37.57
C TYR A 458 -13.79 -7.90 -38.83
N GLY A 459 -13.61 -6.85 -39.63
CA GLY A 459 -14.27 -6.63 -40.91
C GLY A 459 -13.23 -6.65 -42.02
N GLY A 460 -13.48 -7.36 -43.12
CA GLY A 460 -12.54 -7.42 -44.25
C GLY A 460 -11.21 -8.14 -43.98
N MET A 461 -11.09 -8.82 -42.83
CA MET A 461 -9.93 -9.65 -42.46
C MET A 461 -10.35 -11.11 -42.21
N ALA A 462 -9.37 -12.01 -42.15
CA ALA A 462 -9.52 -13.39 -41.74
C ALA A 462 -8.38 -13.77 -40.78
N HIS A 463 -8.62 -14.68 -39.84
CA HIS A 463 -7.55 -15.21 -38.99
C HIS A 463 -6.54 -16.01 -39.81
N VAL A 464 -5.26 -15.71 -39.62
CA VAL A 464 -4.17 -16.55 -40.11
C VAL A 464 -3.97 -17.67 -39.10
N VAL A 465 -4.40 -18.88 -39.44
CA VAL A 465 -4.02 -20.06 -38.68
C VAL A 465 -2.54 -20.31 -39.00
N PRO A 466 -1.61 -20.24 -38.03
CA PRO A 466 -0.21 -20.51 -38.30
C PRO A 466 -0.10 -21.91 -38.91
N ALA A 467 0.72 -22.03 -39.95
CA ALA A 467 0.99 -23.33 -40.55
C ALA A 467 1.48 -24.29 -39.44
N PRO A 468 0.95 -25.52 -39.34
CA PRO A 468 1.39 -26.46 -38.33
C PRO A 468 2.90 -26.63 -38.42
N PRO A 469 3.62 -26.71 -37.28
CA PRO A 469 5.07 -26.78 -37.28
C PRO A 469 5.54 -27.94 -38.18
N PRO A 470 6.62 -27.76 -38.96
CA PRO A 470 7.12 -28.80 -39.85
C PRO A 470 7.39 -30.09 -39.06
N GLY A 471 6.59 -31.12 -39.29
CA GLY A 471 6.70 -32.42 -38.59
C GLY A 471 5.56 -32.76 -37.62
N ALA A 472 4.57 -31.89 -37.38
CA ALA A 472 3.36 -32.28 -36.67
C ALA A 472 2.53 -33.26 -37.52
N GLN A 473 2.71 -34.56 -37.29
CA GLN A 473 1.83 -35.57 -37.87
C GLN A 473 0.39 -35.30 -37.39
N PRO A 474 -0.61 -35.30 -38.29
CA PRO A 474 -2.00 -35.17 -37.88
C PRO A 474 -2.34 -36.28 -36.89
N PRO A 475 -3.13 -36.01 -35.83
CA PRO A 475 -3.49 -37.03 -34.86
C PRO A 475 -4.08 -38.25 -35.57
N PRO A 476 -3.59 -39.46 -35.29
CA PRO A 476 -4.02 -40.66 -35.99
C PRO A 476 -5.52 -40.88 -35.75
N GLY A 477 -6.33 -40.67 -36.79
CA GLY A 477 -7.78 -40.92 -36.75
C GLY A 477 -8.68 -39.85 -37.37
N VAL A 478 -8.18 -38.65 -37.69
CA VAL A 478 -9.01 -37.60 -38.33
C VAL A 478 -8.96 -37.76 -39.86
N LYS A 479 -10.03 -38.31 -40.45
CA LYS A 479 -10.19 -38.39 -41.92
C LYS A 479 -10.36 -36.98 -42.51
N PRO A 480 -9.68 -36.64 -43.62
CA PRO A 480 -9.80 -35.33 -44.25
C PRO A 480 -11.22 -35.09 -44.80
N PRO A 481 -11.79 -33.88 -44.61
CA PRO A 481 -13.11 -33.53 -45.11
C PRO A 481 -13.02 -33.30 -46.63
N GLY A 482 -13.37 -34.32 -47.43
CA GLY A 482 -13.35 -34.15 -48.89
C GLY A 482 -13.59 -35.39 -49.75
N ALA A 483 -13.56 -36.60 -49.19
CA ALA A 483 -13.87 -37.80 -49.98
C ALA A 483 -15.39 -38.03 -50.05
N ARG A 484 -16.05 -37.45 -51.07
CA ARG A 484 -17.40 -37.88 -51.47
C ARG A 484 -17.33 -39.34 -51.96
N PRO A 485 -18.19 -40.26 -51.48
CA PRO A 485 -18.28 -41.60 -52.05
C PRO A 485 -18.84 -41.52 -53.50
N PRO A 486 -18.44 -42.44 -54.39
CA PRO A 486 -18.91 -42.48 -55.77
C PRO A 486 -20.42 -42.77 -55.84
N PRO A 487 -21.12 -42.27 -56.88
CA PRO A 487 -22.56 -42.45 -57.02
C PRO A 487 -22.93 -43.93 -57.26
N PRO A 488 -24.07 -44.41 -56.73
CA PRO A 488 -24.53 -45.77 -56.93
C PRO A 488 -24.93 -46.04 -58.39
N GLY A 489 -24.48 -47.19 -58.90
CA GLY A 489 -24.73 -47.65 -60.26
C GLY A 489 -26.21 -47.86 -60.59
N ARG A 490 -26.56 -47.48 -61.82
CA ARG A 490 -27.89 -47.56 -62.44
C ARG A 490 -28.24 -49.03 -62.73
N GLN A 491 -29.21 -49.61 -62.02
CA GLN A 491 -29.82 -50.90 -62.39
C GLN A 491 -30.88 -50.67 -63.48
N LEU A 492 -30.72 -51.36 -64.60
CA LEU A 492 -31.68 -51.45 -65.70
C LEU A 492 -32.83 -52.38 -65.29
N ALA A 493 -34.07 -51.89 -65.40
CA ALA A 493 -35.27 -52.70 -65.26
C ALA A 493 -35.57 -53.45 -66.57
N ALA A 494 -35.93 -54.73 -66.44
CA ALA A 494 -36.36 -55.62 -67.53
C ALA A 494 -37.77 -55.27 -68.04
N PRO A 495 -38.12 -55.66 -69.28
CA PRO A 495 -39.42 -55.37 -69.87
C PRO A 495 -40.45 -56.44 -69.46
N THR A 496 -41.68 -56.02 -69.19
CA THR A 496 -42.85 -56.91 -69.10
C THR A 496 -43.75 -56.70 -70.32
N HIS A 497 -44.17 -57.83 -70.87
CA HIS A 497 -45.12 -58.02 -71.97
C HIS A 497 -46.51 -57.46 -71.69
#